data_AF-A0A182JXF0-F1
#
_entry.id   AF-A0A182JXF0-F1
#
_cell.length_a   1.000
_cell.length_b   1.000
_cell.length_c   1.000
_cell.angle_alpha   90.00
_cell.angle_beta   90.00
_cell.angle_gamma   90.00
#
_symmetry.space_group_name_H-M   'P 1'
#
loop_
_entity.id
_entity.type
_entity.pdbx_description
1 polymer ?
#
loop_
_entity_poly.entity_id
_entity_poly.type
_entity_poly.pdbx_seq_one_letter_code
_entity_poly.pdbx_strand_id
1 'polypeptide(L)' 'MPSMLLLSSLFYFPLVVANYVYVETSPTTPFQIRRIDELNKTPSGNVEAKVMCFYRRRDLPTPLVQLADKHQSK' A
#
# COMPACT_ATOMS: atom_id res chain seq x y z
N MET A 1 -22.52 -32.41 -13.93
CA MET A 1 -22.13 -30.99 -13.98
C MET A 1 -21.76 -30.50 -12.57
N PRO A 2 -20.59 -30.89 -12.01
CA PRO A 2 -20.17 -30.42 -10.71
C PRO A 2 -19.15 -29.26 -10.81
N SER A 3 -19.29 -28.32 -9.89
CA SER A 3 -18.23 -27.53 -9.25
C SER A 3 -17.38 -26.57 -10.11
N MET A 4 -17.98 -25.49 -10.60
CA MET A 4 -17.24 -24.23 -10.85
C MET A 4 -17.06 -23.40 -9.54
N LEU A 5 -17.54 -23.88 -8.40
CA LEU A 5 -17.42 -23.19 -7.11
C LEU A 5 -16.11 -23.47 -6.37
N LEU A 6 -15.38 -24.56 -6.69
CA LEU A 6 -14.13 -24.93 -6.00
C LEU A 6 -12.88 -24.19 -6.50
N LEU A 7 -12.91 -23.61 -7.70
CA LEU A 7 -11.76 -22.81 -8.19
C LEU A 7 -11.66 -21.42 -7.58
N SER A 8 -12.73 -20.92 -6.92
CA SER A 8 -12.73 -19.60 -6.28
C SER A 8 -11.93 -19.56 -4.96
N SER A 9 -11.72 -20.71 -4.30
CA SER A 9 -10.99 -20.78 -3.02
C SER A 9 -9.51 -21.12 -3.16
N LEU A 10 -9.04 -21.59 -4.32
CA LEU A 10 -7.62 -21.98 -4.52
C LEU A 10 -6.72 -20.85 -5.05
N PHE A 11 -7.30 -19.69 -5.38
CA PHE A 11 -6.55 -18.43 -5.59
C PHE A 11 -6.67 -17.46 -4.38
N TYR A 12 -7.22 -17.95 -3.26
CA TYR A 12 -7.34 -17.22 -2.00
C TYR A 12 -6.27 -17.65 -0.99
N PHE A 13 -5.06 -17.89 -1.46
CA PHE A 13 -3.87 -17.76 -0.63
C PHE A 13 -3.17 -16.56 -1.22
N PRO A 14 -3.25 -15.35 -0.64
CA PRO A 14 -2.34 -14.32 -1.09
C PRO A 14 -0.97 -14.87 -0.71
N LEU A 15 -0.20 -15.25 -1.73
CA LEU A 15 1.25 -15.30 -1.64
C LEU A 15 1.63 -14.03 -0.87
N VAL A 16 2.02 -14.21 0.39
CA VAL A 16 2.34 -13.18 1.38
C VAL A 16 3.68 -12.57 0.99
N VAL A 17 3.77 -12.09 -0.24
CA VAL A 17 4.98 -11.64 -0.90
C VAL A 17 4.69 -10.19 -1.28
N ALA A 18 5.00 -9.31 -0.34
CA ALA A 18 5.18 -7.88 -0.55
C ALA A 18 4.01 -7.14 -1.22
N ASN A 19 3.02 -6.73 -0.41
CA ASN A 19 2.03 -5.70 -0.77
C ASN A 19 2.65 -4.29 -0.91
N TYR A 20 3.89 -4.16 -1.35
CA TYR A 20 4.55 -2.87 -1.50
C TYR A 20 4.44 -2.40 -2.95
N VAL A 21 3.95 -1.17 -3.13
CA VAL A 21 3.81 -0.53 -4.44
C VAL A 21 4.68 0.72 -4.53
N TYR A 22 5.23 0.94 -5.71
CA TYR A 22 5.93 2.16 -6.06
C TYR A 22 4.94 3.12 -6.71
N VAL A 23 4.80 4.30 -6.13
CA VAL A 23 3.89 5.35 -6.57
C VAL A 23 4.69 6.50 -7.13
N GLU A 24 4.39 6.88 -8.36
CA GLU A 24 4.88 8.10 -8.98
C GLU A 24 4.02 9.29 -8.51
N THR A 25 4.66 10.31 -7.96
CA THR A 25 3.97 11.56 -7.54
C THR A 25 4.33 12.74 -8.43
N SER A 26 5.56 12.76 -8.96
CA SER A 26 5.99 13.69 -9.99
C SER A 26 7.16 13.09 -10.77
N PRO A 27 7.34 13.46 -12.05
CA PRO A 27 8.39 12.89 -12.91
C PRO A 27 9.81 13.24 -12.45
N THR A 28 9.96 14.26 -11.60
CA THR A 28 11.25 14.74 -11.09
C THR A 28 11.57 14.23 -9.69
N THR A 29 10.63 13.56 -9.01
CA THR A 29 10.82 13.03 -7.66
C THR A 29 10.97 11.52 -7.68
N PRO A 30 11.84 10.92 -6.86
CA PRO A 30 11.95 9.46 -6.82
C PRO A 30 10.66 8.85 -6.24
N PHE A 31 10.33 7.64 -6.71
CA PHE A 31 9.10 6.91 -6.34
C PHE A 31 8.89 6.82 -4.82
N GLN A 32 7.63 6.91 -4.41
CA GLN A 32 7.20 6.69 -3.04
C GLN A 32 6.81 5.23 -2.84
N ILE A 33 7.19 4.65 -1.70
CA ILE A 33 6.82 3.29 -1.35
C ILE A 33 5.56 3.35 -0.49
N ARG A 34 4.55 2.57 -0.84
CA ARG A 34 3.34 2.38 -0.02
C ARG A 34 3.07 0.90 0.16
N ARG A 35 2.56 0.52 1.33
CA ARG A 35 2.08 -0.84 1.57
C ARG A 35 0.57 -0.85 1.41
N ILE A 36 0.04 -1.77 0.62
CA ILE A 36 -1.39 -2.02 0.49
C ILE A 36 -1.83 -2.84 1.70
N ASP A 37 -2.80 -2.31 2.44
CA ASP A 37 -3.45 -3.02 3.53
C ASP A 37 -4.73 -3.69 3.04
N GLU A 38 -5.52 -2.99 2.22
CA GLU A 38 -6.78 -3.49 1.66
C GLU A 38 -6.99 -2.97 0.23
N LEU A 39 -7.56 -3.80 -0.65
CA LEU A 39 -8.00 -3.42 -1.99
C LEU A 39 -9.49 -3.66 -2.12
N ASN A 40 -10.23 -2.61 -2.46
CA ASN A 40 -11.65 -2.65 -2.69
C ASN A 40 -11.95 -2.36 -4.15
N LYS A 41 -12.75 -3.21 -4.79
CA LYS A 41 -13.26 -2.98 -6.14
C LYS A 41 -14.69 -2.49 -6.01
N THR A 42 -14.93 -1.26 -6.44
CA THR A 42 -16.29 -0.70 -6.50
C THR A 42 -17.10 -1.42 -7.59
N PRO A 43 -18.43 -1.54 -7.45
CA PRO A 43 -19.29 -2.16 -8.47
C PRO A 43 -19.25 -1.45 -9.84
N SER A 44 -18.87 -0.16 -9.86
CA SER A 44 -18.66 0.62 -11.08
C SER A 44 -17.32 0.32 -11.77
N GLY A 45 -16.49 -0.56 -11.20
CA GLY A 45 -15.21 -0.99 -11.76
C GLY A 45 -13.99 -0.19 -11.28
N ASN A 46 -14.17 0.83 -10.44
CA ASN A 46 -13.04 1.55 -9.85
C ASN A 46 -12.35 0.70 -8.78
N VAL A 47 -11.02 0.82 -8.68
CA VAL A 47 -10.21 0.15 -7.67
C VAL A 47 -9.76 1.19 -6.65
N GLU A 48 -10.08 0.96 -5.39
CA GLU A 48 -9.64 1.77 -4.26
C GLU A 48 -8.66 0.95 -3.42
N ALA A 49 -7.57 1.59 -3.01
CA ALA A 49 -6.55 0.96 -2.18
C ALA A 49 -6.42 1.73 -0.87
N LYS A 50 -6.60 1.03 0.24
CA LYS A 50 -6.19 1.52 1.55
C LYS A 50 -4.73 1.17 1.73
N VAL A 51 -3.91 2.19 1.92
CA VAL A 51 -2.46 2.05 1.93
C VAL A 51 -1.84 2.71 3.15
N MET A 52 -0.79 2.09 3.67
CA MET A 52 0.15 2.69 4.59
C MET A 52 1.26 3.38 3.80
N CYS A 53 1.48 4.67 4.05
CA CYS A 53 2.47 5.48 3.35
C CYS A 53 3.80 5.51 4.09
N PHE A 54 4.90 5.22 3.38
CA PHE A 54 6.24 5.41 3.90
C PHE A 54 6.84 6.69 3.35
N TYR A 55 7.22 7.58 4.26
CA TYR A 55 7.87 8.84 3.93
C TYR A 55 9.35 8.76 4.26
N ARG A 56 10.18 9.30 3.37
CA ARG A 56 11.57 9.56 3.72
C ARG A 56 11.60 10.83 4.57
N ARG A 57 12.57 10.93 5.45
CA ARG A 57 12.74 12.08 6.34
C ARG A 57 12.73 13.43 5.60
N ARG A 58 13.32 13.50 4.41
CA ARG A 58 13.36 14.70 3.55
C ARG A 58 12.02 15.08 2.91
N ASP A 59 11.10 14.12 2.76
CA ASP A 59 9.78 14.37 2.16
C ASP A 59 8.77 14.84 3.21
N LEU A 60 9.15 14.85 4.49
CA LEU A 60 8.29 15.17 5.61
C LEU A 60 8.46 16.66 6.00
N PRO A 61 7.36 17.41 6.25
CA PRO A 61 7.43 18.78 6.75
C PRO A 61 8.29 18.92 8.01
N THR A 62 9.06 20.01 8.13
CA THR A 62 9.98 20.26 9.24
C THR A 62 9.36 20.06 10.64
N PRO A 63 8.12 20.50 10.93
CA PRO A 63 7.51 20.25 12.24
C PRO A 63 7.28 18.75 12.53
N LEU A 64 6.95 17.98 11.49
CA LEU A 64 6.70 16.55 11.61
C LEU A 64 8.01 15.76 11.73
N VAL A 65 9.11 16.24 11.15
CA VAL A 65 10.45 15.65 11.36
C VAL A 65 10.85 15.76 12.83
N GLN A 66 10.68 16.93 13.45
CA GLN A 66 10.99 17.11 14.87
C GLN A 66 10.16 16.19 15.78
N LEU A 67 8.90 15.94 15.44
CA LEU A 67 8.04 15.02 16.17
C LEU A 67 8.47 13.56 15.96
N ALA A 68 8.78 13.18 14.72
CA ALA A 68 9.28 11.84 14.38
C ALA A 68 10.59 11.53 15.11
N ASP A 69 11.50 12.51 15.21
CA ASP A 69 12.77 12.38 15.94
C ASP A 69 12.57 12.13 17.44
N LYS A 70 11.60 12.82 18.05
CA LYS A 70 11.25 12.64 19.47
C LYS A 70 10.66 11.24 19.73
N HIS A 71 9.92 10.70 18.77
CA HIS A 71 9.30 9.38 18.85
C HIS A 71 10.21 8.26 18.31
N GLN A 72 11.42 8.61 17.86
CA GLN A 72 12.39 7.66 17.31
C GLN A 72 13.10 6.81 18.39
N SER A 73 12.66 6.85 19.65
CA SER A 73 13.28 6.14 20.78
C SER A 73 12.32 5.12 21.43
N LYS A 74 12.40 3.84 21.04
CA LYS A 74 13.05 2.72 21.76
C LYS A 74 12.55 1.39 21.20
#